data_AF-A0A7U3D3N1-F1
#
_entry.id   AF-A0A7U3D3N1-F1
#
_cell.length_a   1.000
_cell.length_b   1.000
_cell.length_c   1.000
_cell.angle_alpha   90.00
_cell.angle_beta   90.00
_cell.angle_gamma   90.00
#
_symmetry.space_group_name_H-M   'P 1'
#
loop_
_entity.id
_entity.type
_entity.pdbx_description
1 polymer ?
#
loop_
_entity_poly.entity_id
_entity_poly.type
_entity_poly.pdbx_seq_one_letter_code
_entity_poly.pdbx_strand_id
1 'polypeptide(L)'
;MSCSKERGEKKVIITKQVVVPDYKAQENGMVLEVTQEIDPVDPREWDNMGEMVCWHPRYLLGDRQIGTQHEVDEILLDILDEKFDFSETQRENISYYADSSVLLRAVLMHTKTALLPLYLYDHSGISMSTGSRLFRMMDGAGWDWNITGIIYATENSIKKEFGVAEITEEVREKAKDQLREEAHAYDLYLRGEVYEFRLYNADTDEDIDSCGGFMGDSIKDLKADIERMLPEAYKHLTGLLEPCEY
;
A
#
# COMPACT_ATOMS: atom_id res chain seq x y z
N MET A 1 33.96 -22.36 -10.26
CA MET A 1 32.65 -22.95 -9.88
C MET A 1 31.62 -21.84 -9.90
N SER A 2 30.87 -21.75 -10.99
CA SER A 2 29.76 -20.82 -11.16
C SER A 2 28.57 -21.35 -10.37
N CYS A 3 28.29 -20.75 -9.21
CA CYS A 3 27.06 -21.00 -8.46
C CYS A 3 25.96 -20.16 -9.10
N SER A 4 25.26 -20.76 -10.07
CA SER A 4 23.96 -20.28 -10.51
C SER A 4 23.01 -20.36 -9.32
N LYS A 5 22.79 -19.24 -8.62
CA LYS A 5 21.67 -19.12 -7.69
C LYS A 5 20.40 -19.23 -8.53
N GLU A 6 19.78 -20.39 -8.49
CA GLU A 6 18.40 -20.58 -8.94
C GLU A 6 17.57 -19.48 -8.26
N ARG A 7 17.00 -18.56 -9.05
CA ARG A 7 16.05 -17.59 -8.54
C ARG A 7 14.80 -18.40 -8.19
N GLY A 8 14.64 -18.73 -6.91
CA GLY A 8 13.40 -19.33 -6.41
C GLY A 8 12.19 -18.50 -6.83
N GLU A 9 11.04 -19.15 -7.02
CA GLU A 9 9.78 -18.46 -7.31
C GLU A 9 9.54 -17.38 -6.26
N LYS A 10 9.27 -16.14 -6.72
CA LYS A 10 8.96 -15.03 -5.83
C LYS A 10 7.68 -15.36 -5.08
N LYS A 11 7.64 -15.04 -3.78
CA LYS A 11 6.45 -15.29 -2.96
C LYS A 11 5.36 -14.29 -3.33
N VAL A 12 4.19 -14.81 -3.66
CA VAL A 12 2.91 -14.09 -3.54
C VAL A 12 2.51 -14.15 -2.07
N ILE A 13 2.03 -13.04 -1.54
CA ILE A 13 1.63 -12.96 -0.14
C ILE A 13 0.27 -13.61 -0.04
N ILE A 14 0.16 -14.65 0.79
CA ILE A 14 -1.09 -15.37 1.04
C ILE A 14 -1.33 -15.29 2.55
N THR A 15 -2.30 -14.48 2.96
CA THR A 15 -2.73 -14.33 4.35
C THR A 15 -3.67 -15.49 4.72
N LYS A 16 -3.14 -16.70 4.91
CA LYS A 16 -3.94 -17.79 5.46
C LYS A 16 -3.83 -17.81 6.98
N GLN A 17 -4.81 -17.23 7.66
CA GLN A 17 -5.06 -17.46 9.08
C GLN A 17 -6.34 -18.28 9.30
N VAL A 18 -6.38 -18.98 10.43
CA VAL A 18 -7.58 -19.68 10.93
C VAL A 18 -8.56 -18.60 11.38
N VAL A 19 -9.84 -18.71 11.01
CA VAL A 19 -10.87 -17.73 11.43
C VAL A 19 -11.12 -17.89 12.91
N VAL A 20 -10.49 -17.04 13.70
CA VAL A 20 -10.78 -16.88 15.12
C VAL A 20 -11.00 -15.38 15.35
N PRO A 21 -12.13 -14.96 15.96
CA PRO A 21 -12.43 -13.53 16.09
C PRO A 21 -11.36 -12.77 16.87
N ASP A 22 -10.69 -11.82 16.25
CA ASP A 22 -9.75 -10.95 16.95
C ASP A 22 -10.48 -10.12 18.02
N TYR A 23 -11.72 -9.71 17.73
CA TYR A 23 -12.57 -8.96 18.63
C TYR A 23 -13.99 -9.49 18.65
N LYS A 24 -14.64 -9.36 19.81
CA LYS A 24 -16.04 -9.77 19.99
C LYS A 24 -16.78 -8.83 20.92
N ALA A 25 -18.05 -8.60 20.62
CA ALA A 25 -19.02 -7.93 21.46
C ALA A 25 -20.32 -8.74 21.49
N GLN A 26 -21.02 -8.72 22.62
CA GLN A 26 -22.30 -9.40 22.76
C GLN A 26 -23.24 -8.64 23.68
N GLU A 27 -24.46 -8.40 23.23
CA GLU A 27 -25.54 -7.83 24.05
C GLU A 27 -26.90 -8.36 23.60
N ASN A 28 -27.77 -8.74 24.54
CA ASN A 28 -29.16 -9.15 24.27
C ASN A 28 -29.32 -10.25 23.20
N GLY A 29 -28.39 -11.22 23.18
CA GLY A 29 -28.39 -12.32 22.21
C GLY A 29 -27.82 -11.95 20.83
N MET A 30 -27.42 -10.71 20.62
CA MET A 30 -26.75 -10.25 19.40
C MET A 30 -25.25 -10.28 19.59
N VAL A 31 -24.52 -10.79 18.60
CA VAL A 31 -23.06 -10.90 18.62
C VAL A 31 -22.49 -10.17 17.42
N LEU A 32 -21.49 -9.33 17.69
CA LEU A 32 -20.63 -8.71 16.68
C LEU A 32 -19.24 -9.31 16.81
N GLU A 33 -18.80 -10.01 15.79
CA GLU A 33 -17.44 -10.55 15.67
C GLU A 33 -16.67 -9.77 14.61
N VAL A 34 -15.39 -9.53 14.86
CA VAL A 34 -14.45 -8.95 13.91
C VAL A 34 -13.28 -9.89 13.78
N THR A 35 -12.98 -10.29 12.54
CA THR A 35 -11.95 -11.26 12.18
C THR A 35 -11.05 -10.67 11.11
N GLN A 36 -9.77 -11.02 11.10
CA GLN A 36 -8.95 -10.81 9.90
C GLN A 36 -9.59 -11.48 8.69
N GLU A 37 -9.73 -10.73 7.61
CA GLU A 37 -10.28 -11.20 6.35
C GLU A 37 -9.33 -12.21 5.70
N ILE A 38 -9.86 -13.34 5.25
CA ILE A 38 -9.04 -14.46 4.75
C ILE A 38 -8.51 -14.17 3.34
N ASP A 39 -9.31 -13.48 2.52
CA ASP A 39 -9.01 -13.21 1.11
C ASP A 39 -9.30 -11.73 0.77
N PRO A 40 -8.58 -10.79 1.42
CA PRO A 40 -8.82 -9.38 1.20
C PRO A 40 -8.39 -8.99 -0.21
N VAL A 41 -9.13 -8.06 -0.81
CA VAL A 41 -8.76 -7.46 -2.10
C VAL A 41 -7.47 -6.66 -1.94
N ASP A 42 -6.51 -6.87 -2.84
CA ASP A 42 -5.27 -6.08 -2.86
C ASP A 42 -5.62 -4.60 -3.13
N PRO A 43 -5.26 -3.65 -2.24
CA PRO A 43 -5.57 -2.24 -2.45
C PRO A 43 -4.86 -1.64 -3.67
N ARG A 44 -3.87 -2.31 -4.26
CA ARG A 44 -3.28 -1.90 -5.54
C ARG A 44 -4.20 -2.16 -6.74
N GLU A 45 -5.24 -2.98 -6.59
CA GLU A 45 -6.31 -3.16 -7.59
C GLU A 45 -7.38 -2.07 -7.54
N TRP A 46 -7.30 -1.13 -6.57
CA TRP A 46 -8.21 0.02 -6.48
C TRP A 46 -7.88 1.11 -7.51
N ASP A 47 -8.75 2.13 -7.60
CA ASP A 47 -8.52 3.32 -8.43
C ASP A 47 -7.51 4.26 -7.76
N ASN A 48 -6.24 3.85 -7.80
CA ASN A 48 -5.12 4.59 -7.24
C ASN A 48 -4.64 5.70 -8.18
N MET A 49 -4.18 6.82 -7.62
CA MET A 49 -3.53 7.88 -8.39
C MET A 49 -2.06 7.53 -8.64
N GLY A 50 -1.39 6.92 -7.66
CA GLY A 50 0.01 6.55 -7.73
C GLY A 50 0.26 5.25 -8.47
N GLU A 51 1.37 5.19 -9.20
CA GLU A 51 1.95 3.94 -9.70
C GLU A 51 3.08 3.49 -8.78
N MET A 52 2.98 2.27 -8.26
CA MET A 52 3.91 1.64 -7.35
C MET A 52 4.82 0.67 -8.11
N VAL A 53 6.10 1.03 -8.22
CA VAL A 53 7.12 0.20 -8.88
C VAL A 53 8.09 -0.33 -7.85
N CYS A 54 8.20 -1.65 -7.76
CA CYS A 54 9.04 -2.33 -6.78
C CYS A 54 10.14 -3.19 -7.42
N TRP A 55 11.28 -3.29 -6.72
CA TRP A 55 12.44 -4.13 -7.04
C TRP A 55 12.85 -4.98 -5.83
N HIS A 56 11.98 -5.90 -5.39
CA HIS A 56 12.31 -6.82 -4.30
C HIS A 56 12.78 -8.19 -4.81
N PRO A 57 13.84 -8.79 -4.25
CA PRO A 57 14.32 -10.10 -4.68
C PRO A 57 13.42 -11.26 -4.25
N ARG A 58 12.65 -11.12 -3.15
CA ARG A 58 11.89 -12.23 -2.54
C ARG A 58 10.37 -12.17 -2.78
N TYR A 59 9.83 -10.98 -3.02
CA TYR A 59 8.39 -10.72 -3.06
C TYR A 59 8.00 -10.10 -4.41
N LEU A 60 6.79 -10.37 -4.86
CA LEU A 60 6.11 -9.59 -5.90
C LEU A 60 5.31 -8.50 -5.21
N LEU A 61 5.65 -7.23 -5.49
CA LEU A 61 5.07 -6.08 -4.79
C LEU A 61 4.67 -4.99 -5.78
N GLY A 62 3.68 -4.19 -5.38
CA GLY A 62 3.19 -3.04 -6.15
C GLY A 62 2.57 -3.41 -7.48
N ASP A 63 2.37 -2.41 -8.33
CA ASP A 63 1.71 -2.55 -9.63
C ASP A 63 2.68 -3.12 -10.67
N ARG A 64 3.97 -2.76 -10.53
CA ARG A 64 5.02 -3.17 -11.45
C ARG A 64 6.24 -3.69 -10.72
N GLN A 65 6.56 -4.95 -11.00
CA GLN A 65 7.77 -5.57 -10.51
C GLN A 65 8.90 -5.46 -11.55
N ILE A 66 9.95 -4.71 -11.22
CA ILE A 66 11.15 -4.62 -12.06
C ILE A 66 12.31 -5.44 -11.50
N GLY A 67 13.27 -5.78 -12.35
CA GLY A 67 14.40 -6.64 -12.01
C GLY A 67 15.77 -6.02 -12.28
N THR A 68 15.83 -4.87 -12.97
CA THR A 68 17.07 -4.23 -13.40
C THR A 68 17.03 -2.72 -13.19
N GLN A 69 18.21 -2.12 -13.06
CA GLN A 69 18.35 -0.66 -12.96
C GLN A 69 17.86 0.05 -14.23
N HIS A 70 18.07 -0.56 -15.40
CA HIS A 70 17.64 0.00 -16.67
C HIS A 70 16.12 0.20 -16.76
N GLU A 71 15.32 -0.67 -16.13
CA GLU A 71 13.87 -0.47 -16.06
C GLU A 71 13.49 0.76 -15.23
N VAL A 72 14.27 1.10 -14.19
CA VAL A 72 14.10 2.37 -13.46
C VAL A 72 14.40 3.56 -14.37
N ASP A 73 15.47 3.46 -15.17
CA ASP A 73 15.85 4.52 -16.12
C ASP A 73 14.73 4.79 -17.11
N GLU A 74 14.15 3.73 -17.70
CA GLU A 74 13.04 3.87 -18.66
C GLU A 74 11.81 4.50 -18.01
N ILE A 75 11.45 4.15 -16.77
CA ILE A 75 10.34 4.80 -16.05
C ILE A 75 10.61 6.29 -15.83
N LEU A 76 11.80 6.64 -15.37
CA LEU A 76 12.15 8.05 -15.14
C LEU A 76 12.20 8.83 -16.46
N LEU A 77 12.63 8.17 -17.54
CA LEU A 77 12.64 8.73 -18.89
C LEU A 77 11.20 8.93 -19.40
N ASP A 78 10.29 7.98 -19.19
CA ASP A 78 8.87 8.09 -19.55
C ASP A 78 8.21 9.29 -18.85
N ILE A 79 8.49 9.49 -17.56
CA ILE A 79 7.98 10.65 -16.80
C ILE A 79 8.48 11.98 -17.42
N LEU A 80 9.74 12.04 -17.83
CA LEU A 80 10.30 13.23 -18.47
C LEU A 80 9.72 13.42 -19.88
N ASP A 81 9.58 12.34 -20.63
CA ASP A 81 9.08 12.33 -22.00
C ASP A 81 7.63 12.80 -22.05
N GLU A 82 6.79 12.39 -21.10
CA GLU A 82 5.41 12.87 -20.95
C GLU A 82 5.33 14.41 -20.84
N LYS A 83 6.37 15.03 -20.27
CA LYS A 83 6.44 16.49 -20.11
C LYS A 83 7.09 17.21 -21.28
N PHE A 84 8.22 16.67 -21.76
CA PHE A 84 9.10 17.36 -22.70
C PHE A 84 8.88 16.93 -24.16
N ASP A 85 8.14 15.84 -24.39
CA ASP A 85 7.84 15.27 -25.70
C ASP A 85 9.13 15.10 -26.52
N PHE A 86 10.02 14.23 -26.04
CA PHE A 86 11.33 14.04 -26.66
C PHE A 86 11.17 13.38 -28.03
N SER A 87 11.90 13.90 -29.01
CA SER A 87 12.11 13.15 -30.26
C SER A 87 12.84 11.82 -29.98
N GLU A 88 12.64 10.84 -30.85
CA GLU A 88 13.30 9.52 -30.77
C GLU A 88 14.82 9.64 -30.55
N THR A 89 15.49 10.52 -31.31
CA THR A 89 16.93 10.79 -31.16
C THR A 89 17.30 11.40 -29.80
N GLN A 90 16.46 12.27 -29.24
CA GLN A 90 16.71 12.80 -27.89
C GLN A 90 16.56 11.69 -26.85
N ARG A 91 15.51 10.87 -26.96
CA ARG A 91 15.26 9.75 -26.06
C ARG A 91 16.41 8.74 -26.08
N GLU A 92 16.88 8.34 -27.26
CA GLU A 92 18.03 7.45 -27.44
C GLU A 92 19.31 8.02 -26.80
N ASN A 93 19.61 9.30 -27.06
CA ASN A 93 20.79 9.94 -26.48
C ASN A 93 20.70 10.00 -24.94
N ILE A 94 19.54 10.32 -24.39
CA ILE A 94 19.34 10.36 -22.94
C ILE A 94 19.52 8.96 -22.35
N SER A 95 18.84 7.94 -22.89
CA SER A 95 18.94 6.55 -22.42
C SER A 95 20.38 6.02 -22.51
N TYR A 96 21.17 6.45 -23.50
CA TYR A 96 22.56 6.03 -23.66
C TYR A 96 23.54 6.70 -22.67
N TYR A 97 23.31 7.98 -22.31
CA TYR A 97 24.27 8.77 -21.54
C TYR A 97 23.87 9.08 -20.10
N ALA A 98 22.58 9.00 -19.76
CA ALA A 98 22.07 9.35 -18.43
C ALA A 98 21.78 8.10 -17.60
N ASP A 99 22.33 8.07 -16.39
CA ASP A 99 21.97 7.07 -15.39
C ASP A 99 20.75 7.51 -14.55
N SER A 100 20.25 6.61 -13.71
CA SER A 100 19.07 6.84 -12.87
C SER A 100 19.19 8.06 -11.96
N SER A 101 20.39 8.41 -11.51
CA SER A 101 20.60 9.55 -10.63
C SER A 101 20.40 10.87 -11.37
N VAL A 102 20.87 10.94 -12.62
CA VAL A 102 20.67 12.09 -13.51
C VAL A 102 19.20 12.22 -13.88
N LEU A 103 18.56 11.12 -14.27
CA LEU A 103 17.14 11.09 -14.63
C LEU A 103 16.24 11.46 -13.44
N LEU A 104 16.47 10.88 -12.26
CA LEU A 104 15.73 11.18 -11.05
C LEU A 104 15.88 12.67 -10.67
N ARG A 105 17.09 13.20 -10.75
CA ARG A 105 17.32 14.63 -10.49
C ARG A 105 16.57 15.49 -11.51
N ALA A 106 16.56 15.13 -12.78
CA ALA A 106 15.81 15.85 -13.80
C ALA A 106 14.30 15.81 -13.52
N VAL A 107 13.75 14.66 -13.14
CA VAL A 107 12.34 14.54 -12.72
C VAL A 107 12.05 15.49 -11.56
N LEU A 108 12.84 15.42 -10.48
CA LEU A 108 12.61 16.23 -9.28
C LEU A 108 12.74 17.74 -9.50
N MET A 109 13.61 18.17 -10.42
CA MET A 109 13.92 19.58 -10.67
C MET A 109 13.05 20.22 -11.75
N HIS A 110 12.61 19.43 -12.73
CA HIS A 110 11.99 19.96 -13.94
C HIS A 110 10.56 19.48 -14.17
N THR A 111 10.03 18.60 -13.32
CA THR A 111 8.63 18.19 -13.32
C THR A 111 7.91 18.59 -12.03
N LYS A 112 6.60 18.48 -12.03
CA LYS A 112 5.74 18.56 -10.84
C LYS A 112 5.28 17.20 -10.34
N THR A 113 5.89 16.11 -10.85
CA THR A 113 5.68 14.74 -10.38
C THR A 113 5.83 14.66 -8.86
N ALA A 114 4.87 14.01 -8.21
CA ALA A 114 4.98 13.56 -6.84
C ALA A 114 5.65 12.19 -6.87
N LEU A 115 6.76 12.03 -6.16
CA LEU A 115 7.54 10.79 -6.12
C LEU A 115 8.05 10.57 -4.71
N LEU A 116 7.82 9.38 -4.17
CA LEU A 116 8.27 8.97 -2.84
C LEU A 116 9.03 7.64 -2.94
N PRO A 117 10.13 7.47 -2.18
CA PRO A 117 10.78 6.17 -2.05
C PRO A 117 9.88 5.21 -1.28
N LEU A 118 9.98 3.91 -1.53
CA LEU A 118 9.36 2.86 -0.73
C LEU A 118 10.45 2.06 -0.05
N TYR A 119 10.33 1.93 1.27
CA TYR A 119 11.15 1.07 2.10
C TYR A 119 10.34 -0.17 2.47
N LEU A 120 10.99 -1.32 2.54
CA LEU A 120 10.41 -2.56 3.07
C LEU A 120 11.22 -3.01 4.27
N TYR A 121 10.55 -3.36 5.36
CA TYR A 121 11.08 -4.11 6.49
C TYR A 121 10.63 -5.57 6.37
N ASP A 122 11.55 -6.53 6.49
CA ASP A 122 11.34 -7.98 6.27
C ASP A 122 11.94 -8.78 7.44
N HIS A 123 11.15 -8.98 8.51
CA HIS A 123 11.56 -9.71 9.71
C HIS A 123 10.38 -10.49 10.31
N SER A 124 10.18 -11.73 9.86
CA SER A 124 9.04 -12.63 10.22
C SER A 124 7.65 -12.20 9.69
N GLY A 125 7.60 -11.06 9.03
CA GLY A 125 6.50 -10.47 8.28
C GLY A 125 7.09 -9.30 7.48
N ILE A 126 6.28 -8.68 6.63
CA ILE A 126 6.72 -7.52 5.85
C ILE A 126 5.89 -6.29 6.14
N SER A 127 6.55 -5.14 6.13
CA SER A 127 5.92 -3.84 6.27
C SER A 127 6.57 -2.84 5.31
N MET A 128 5.76 -2.00 4.67
CA MET A 128 6.18 -0.99 3.71
C MET A 128 5.95 0.41 4.26
N SER A 129 6.83 1.35 3.91
CA SER A 129 6.64 2.75 4.25
C SER A 129 7.33 3.67 3.25
N THR A 130 6.78 4.87 3.07
CA THR A 130 7.45 5.94 2.31
C THR A 130 8.54 6.67 3.10
N GLY A 131 8.71 6.33 4.38
CA GLY A 131 9.70 6.92 5.27
C GLY A 131 10.57 5.87 5.98
N SER A 132 11.89 6.08 5.96
CA SER A 132 12.84 5.15 6.64
C SER A 132 12.95 5.37 8.15
N ARG A 133 12.34 6.42 8.71
CA ARG A 133 12.52 6.82 10.11
C ARG A 133 12.11 5.71 11.09
N LEU A 134 10.94 5.10 10.86
CA LEU A 134 10.42 4.03 11.69
C LEU A 134 11.34 2.80 11.66
N PHE A 135 11.73 2.36 10.46
CA PHE A 135 12.58 1.19 10.30
C PHE A 135 13.99 1.40 10.87
N ARG A 136 14.55 2.60 10.74
CA ARG A 136 15.81 2.96 11.41
C ARG A 136 15.69 2.96 12.94
N MET A 137 14.53 3.28 13.49
CA MET A 137 14.30 3.22 14.94
C MET A 137 14.18 1.77 15.44
N MET A 138 13.58 0.88 14.65
CA MET A 138 13.42 -0.54 15.00
C MET A 138 14.70 -1.36 14.76
N ASP A 139 15.37 -1.11 13.63
CA ASP A 139 16.62 -1.74 13.23
C ASP A 139 17.60 -0.68 12.72
N GLY A 140 18.35 -0.09 13.66
CA GLY A 140 19.36 0.93 13.36
C GLY A 140 20.56 0.41 12.57
N ALA A 141 20.79 -0.90 12.55
CA ALA A 141 21.87 -1.54 11.80
C ALA A 141 21.51 -1.75 10.32
N GLY A 142 20.21 -1.76 9.99
CA GLY A 142 19.72 -1.85 8.62
C GLY A 142 19.92 -3.24 8.01
N TRP A 143 19.73 -4.28 8.81
CA TRP A 143 19.80 -5.68 8.38
C TRP A 143 18.51 -6.11 7.68
N ASP A 144 17.38 -5.66 8.19
CA ASP A 144 16.06 -6.17 7.82
C ASP A 144 15.25 -5.18 6.98
N TRP A 145 15.79 -4.01 6.64
CA TRP A 145 15.11 -3.07 5.76
C TRP A 145 16.00 -2.41 4.72
N ASN A 146 15.40 -2.10 3.58
CA ASN A 146 16.06 -1.35 2.51
C ASN A 146 15.02 -0.62 1.64
N ILE A 147 15.50 0.26 0.77
CA ILE A 147 14.67 0.80 -0.32
C ILE A 147 14.33 -0.33 -1.29
N THR A 148 13.04 -0.49 -1.57
CA THR A 148 12.50 -1.57 -2.42
C THR A 148 11.72 -1.04 -3.61
N GLY A 149 11.49 0.26 -3.73
CA GLY A 149 10.57 0.78 -4.72
C GLY A 149 10.50 2.30 -4.78
N ILE A 150 9.69 2.78 -5.72
CA ILE A 150 9.12 4.12 -5.74
C ILE A 150 7.60 4.02 -5.89
N ILE A 151 6.90 5.01 -5.33
CA ILE A 151 5.53 5.32 -5.73
C ILE A 151 5.53 6.73 -6.32
N TYR A 152 4.86 6.94 -7.46
CA TYR A 152 4.83 8.25 -8.10
C TYR A 152 3.49 8.53 -8.78
N ALA A 153 3.18 9.82 -8.94
CA ALA A 153 2.08 10.32 -9.77
C ALA A 153 2.63 11.41 -10.69
N THR A 154 2.42 11.24 -12.01
CA THR A 154 2.87 12.19 -13.03
C THR A 154 2.05 13.48 -12.98
N GLU A 155 2.49 14.51 -13.72
CA GLU A 155 1.74 15.76 -13.78
C GLU A 155 0.32 15.56 -14.32
N ASN A 156 0.13 14.68 -15.30
CA ASN A 156 -1.20 14.41 -15.85
C ASN A 156 -2.08 13.67 -14.85
N SER A 157 -1.54 12.66 -14.14
CA SER A 157 -2.29 11.96 -13.08
C SER A 157 -2.74 12.91 -11.98
N ILE A 158 -1.85 13.79 -11.50
CA ILE A 158 -2.17 14.79 -10.48
C ILE A 158 -3.24 15.78 -10.99
N LYS A 159 -3.12 16.29 -12.22
CA LYS A 159 -4.11 17.21 -12.78
C LYS A 159 -5.49 16.57 -12.92
N LYS A 160 -5.53 15.30 -13.34
CA LYS A 160 -6.76 14.52 -13.46
C LYS A 160 -7.41 14.33 -12.10
N GLU A 161 -6.66 13.85 -11.12
CA GLU A 161 -7.15 13.53 -9.78
C GLU A 161 -7.72 14.75 -9.06
N PHE A 162 -6.96 15.86 -9.06
CA PHE A 162 -7.37 17.09 -8.36
C PHE A 162 -8.23 18.02 -9.22
N GLY A 163 -8.47 17.69 -10.50
CA GLY A 163 -9.26 18.51 -11.42
C GLY A 163 -8.67 19.90 -11.67
N VAL A 164 -7.34 20.02 -11.71
CA VAL A 164 -6.63 21.30 -11.83
C VAL A 164 -5.91 21.46 -13.17
N ALA A 165 -5.84 22.70 -13.67
CA ALA A 165 -5.08 23.01 -14.89
C ALA A 165 -3.56 23.13 -14.62
N GLU A 166 -3.18 23.63 -13.44
CA GLU A 166 -1.79 23.82 -13.02
C GLU A 166 -1.54 23.24 -11.62
N ILE A 167 -0.35 22.68 -11.41
CA ILE A 167 0.05 22.07 -10.14
C ILE A 167 0.82 23.10 -9.31
N THR A 168 0.16 23.60 -8.27
CA THR A 168 0.81 24.41 -7.22
C THR A 168 1.61 23.52 -6.27
N GLU A 169 2.45 24.11 -5.42
CA GLU A 169 3.15 23.31 -4.40
C GLU A 169 2.18 22.69 -3.38
N GLU A 170 1.07 23.38 -3.07
CA GLU A 170 0.04 22.82 -2.19
C GLU A 170 -0.63 21.58 -2.81
N VAL A 171 -0.99 21.63 -4.10
CA VAL A 171 -1.55 20.47 -4.81
C VAL A 171 -0.53 19.34 -4.87
N ARG A 172 0.75 19.66 -5.09
CA ARG A 172 1.81 18.66 -5.13
C ARG A 172 2.04 17.98 -3.78
N GLU A 173 1.96 18.71 -2.67
CA GLU A 173 2.03 18.11 -1.34
C GLU A 173 0.80 17.25 -1.04
N LYS A 174 -0.42 17.68 -1.43
CA LYS A 174 -1.62 16.82 -1.34
C LYS A 174 -1.46 15.53 -2.15
N ALA A 175 -0.87 15.61 -3.34
CA ALA A 175 -0.57 14.43 -4.12
C ALA A 175 0.40 13.49 -3.39
N LYS A 176 1.47 14.03 -2.77
CA LYS A 176 2.36 13.21 -1.95
C LYS A 176 1.67 12.61 -0.73
N ASP A 177 0.76 13.34 -0.08
CA ASP A 177 -0.04 12.80 1.02
C ASP A 177 -0.90 11.63 0.54
N GLN A 178 -1.57 11.76 -0.60
CA GLN A 178 -2.32 10.65 -1.20
C GLN A 178 -1.42 9.44 -1.52
N LEU A 179 -0.21 9.66 -2.06
CA LEU A 179 0.76 8.56 -2.25
C LEU A 179 1.21 7.90 -0.94
N ARG A 180 1.25 8.64 0.18
CA ARG A 180 1.56 8.07 1.51
C ARG A 180 0.41 7.19 1.99
N GLU A 181 -0.83 7.65 1.81
CA GLU A 181 -2.04 6.88 2.16
C GLU A 181 -2.14 5.60 1.30
N GLU A 182 -1.89 5.67 -0.01
CA GLU A 182 -1.86 4.49 -0.88
C GLU A 182 -0.80 3.46 -0.44
N ALA A 183 0.40 3.93 -0.08
CA ALA A 183 1.46 3.07 0.44
C ALA A 183 1.12 2.49 1.82
N HIS A 184 0.36 3.22 2.65
CA HIS A 184 -0.08 2.78 3.97
C HIS A 184 -1.20 1.75 3.88
N ALA A 185 -2.19 1.94 3.00
CA ALA A 185 -3.20 0.93 2.71
C ALA A 185 -2.55 -0.37 2.21
N TYR A 186 -1.56 -0.27 1.32
CA TYR A 186 -0.80 -1.45 0.89
C TYR A 186 -0.03 -2.09 2.05
N ASP A 187 0.61 -1.31 2.93
CA ASP A 187 1.26 -1.85 4.13
C ASP A 187 0.30 -2.62 5.06
N LEU A 188 -0.91 -2.11 5.29
CA LEU A 188 -1.94 -2.81 6.06
C LEU A 188 -2.29 -4.16 5.43
N TYR A 189 -2.48 -4.18 4.11
CA TYR A 189 -2.69 -5.41 3.35
C TYR A 189 -1.52 -6.40 3.49
N LEU A 190 -0.26 -5.92 3.35
CA LEU A 190 0.94 -6.75 3.48
C LEU A 190 1.06 -7.39 4.88
N ARG A 191 0.58 -6.70 5.92
CA ARG A 191 0.57 -7.19 7.31
C ARG A 191 -0.65 -8.07 7.65
N GLY A 192 -1.65 -8.14 6.78
CA GLY A 192 -2.91 -8.83 7.05
C GLY A 192 -3.86 -8.05 7.96
N GLU A 193 -3.69 -6.73 8.06
CA GLU A 193 -4.53 -5.84 8.87
C GLU A 193 -5.77 -5.39 8.10
N VAL A 194 -6.44 -6.38 7.49
CA VAL A 194 -7.71 -6.23 6.78
C VAL A 194 -8.72 -7.12 7.46
N TYR A 195 -9.89 -6.58 7.76
CA TYR A 195 -10.85 -7.17 8.66
C TYR A 195 -12.24 -7.20 8.04
N GLU A 196 -13.01 -8.19 8.47
CA GLU A 196 -14.45 -8.29 8.23
C GLU A 196 -15.21 -8.33 9.56
N PHE A 197 -16.45 -7.85 9.55
CA PHE A 197 -17.36 -8.06 10.67
C PHE A 197 -18.49 -9.01 10.29
N ARG A 198 -18.96 -9.74 11.30
CA ARG A 198 -20.19 -10.55 11.25
C ARG A 198 -21.09 -10.18 12.42
N LEU A 199 -22.30 -9.72 12.13
CA LEU A 199 -23.36 -9.46 13.10
C LEU A 199 -24.43 -10.56 12.97
N TYR A 200 -24.67 -11.28 14.05
CA TYR A 200 -25.63 -12.40 14.05
C TYR A 200 -26.33 -12.57 15.41
N ASN A 201 -27.44 -13.31 15.41
CA ASN A 201 -28.14 -13.70 16.62
C ASN A 201 -27.58 -15.03 17.15
N ALA A 202 -27.05 -15.03 18.38
CA ALA A 202 -26.42 -16.20 18.99
C ALA A 202 -27.39 -17.35 19.30
N ASP A 203 -28.67 -17.05 19.53
CA ASP A 203 -29.67 -18.07 19.87
C ASP A 203 -30.17 -18.83 18.63
N THR A 204 -30.26 -18.13 17.48
CA THR A 204 -30.78 -18.69 16.23
C THR A 204 -29.70 -18.99 15.19
N ASP A 205 -28.48 -18.49 15.40
CA ASP A 205 -27.38 -18.46 14.41
C ASP A 205 -27.78 -17.77 13.09
N GLU A 206 -28.71 -16.81 13.16
CA GLU A 206 -29.18 -16.04 12.01
C GLU A 206 -28.28 -14.84 11.78
N ASP A 207 -27.69 -14.76 10.57
CA ASP A 207 -26.91 -13.60 10.12
C ASP A 207 -27.82 -12.39 9.89
N ILE A 208 -27.43 -11.27 10.50
CA ILE A 208 -28.13 -9.99 10.38
C ILE A 208 -27.44 -9.11 9.36
N ASP A 209 -26.11 -9.01 9.45
CA ASP A 209 -25.29 -8.22 8.53
C ASP A 209 -23.83 -8.69 8.55
N SER A 210 -23.13 -8.53 7.44
CA SER A 210 -21.69 -8.77 7.35
C SER A 210 -21.07 -7.93 6.24
N CYS A 211 -19.86 -7.45 6.48
CA CYS A 211 -19.10 -6.70 5.50
C CYS A 211 -17.59 -6.87 5.75
N GLY A 212 -16.81 -6.91 4.68
CA GLY A 212 -15.35 -6.97 4.68
C GLY A 212 -14.69 -5.66 4.23
N GLY A 213 -13.36 -5.67 4.11
CA GLY A 213 -12.55 -4.58 3.57
C GLY A 213 -12.20 -3.47 4.57
N PHE A 214 -12.34 -3.71 5.88
CA PHE A 214 -11.96 -2.72 6.90
C PHE A 214 -10.47 -2.80 7.18
N MET A 215 -9.73 -1.72 6.94
CA MET A 215 -8.29 -1.65 7.20
C MET A 215 -8.01 -0.74 8.40
N GLY A 216 -7.06 -1.13 9.27
CA GLY A 216 -6.72 -0.26 10.39
C GLY A 216 -5.47 -0.67 11.16
N ASP A 217 -4.72 0.32 11.64
CA ASP A 217 -3.56 0.10 12.53
C ASP A 217 -3.97 -0.25 13.97
N SER A 218 -5.23 0.04 14.32
CA SER A 218 -5.75 -0.16 15.66
C SER A 218 -7.23 -0.49 15.66
N ILE A 219 -7.69 -1.15 16.73
CA ILE A 219 -9.11 -1.42 16.97
C ILE A 219 -9.96 -0.14 17.00
N LYS A 220 -9.38 1.02 17.35
CA LYS A 220 -10.10 2.29 17.36
C LYS A 220 -10.51 2.71 15.96
N ASP A 221 -9.62 2.52 14.99
CA ASP A 221 -9.86 2.86 13.59
C ASP A 221 -10.94 1.93 13.02
N LEU A 222 -10.81 0.63 13.27
CA LEU A 222 -11.80 -0.39 12.90
C LEU A 222 -13.19 -0.10 13.48
N LYS A 223 -13.28 0.26 14.77
CA LYS A 223 -14.57 0.58 15.42
C LYS A 223 -15.33 1.67 14.69
N ALA A 224 -14.64 2.75 14.31
CA ALA A 224 -15.28 3.89 13.67
C ALA A 224 -15.82 3.55 12.27
N ASP A 225 -15.11 2.72 11.51
CA ASP A 225 -15.52 2.34 10.17
C ASP A 225 -16.63 1.28 10.18
N ILE A 226 -16.51 0.27 11.05
CA ILE A 226 -17.54 -0.75 11.26
C ILE A 226 -18.85 -0.10 11.73
N GLU A 227 -18.79 0.85 12.67
CA GLU A 227 -19.97 1.56 13.18
C GLU A 227 -20.75 2.28 12.08
N ARG A 228 -20.07 2.83 11.05
CA ARG A 228 -20.74 3.50 9.93
C ARG A 228 -21.51 2.53 9.03
N MET A 229 -21.07 1.28 8.97
CA MET A 229 -21.65 0.24 8.11
C MET A 229 -22.75 -0.54 8.83
N LEU A 230 -22.69 -0.63 10.16
CA LEU A 230 -23.70 -1.35 10.94
C LEU A 230 -25.09 -0.70 10.88
N PRO A 231 -26.17 -1.51 10.95
CA PRO A 231 -27.51 -0.97 11.10
C PRO A 231 -27.65 -0.17 12.40
N GLU A 232 -28.41 0.92 12.37
CA GLU A 232 -28.52 1.88 13.47
C GLU A 232 -28.83 1.24 14.83
N ALA A 233 -29.64 0.18 14.85
CA ALA A 233 -30.02 -0.53 16.06
C ALA A 233 -28.83 -1.21 16.79
N TYR A 234 -27.74 -1.51 16.08
CA TYR A 234 -26.63 -2.32 16.58
C TYR A 234 -25.30 -1.57 16.69
N LYS A 235 -25.27 -0.28 16.30
CA LYS A 235 -24.04 0.55 16.38
C LYS A 235 -23.41 0.59 17.76
N HIS A 236 -24.22 0.54 18.82
CA HIS A 236 -23.72 0.51 20.20
C HIS A 236 -22.79 -0.67 20.51
N LEU A 237 -22.88 -1.79 19.77
CA LEU A 237 -22.03 -2.97 19.96
C LEU A 237 -20.55 -2.69 19.66
N THR A 238 -20.22 -1.72 18.80
CA THR A 238 -18.81 -1.36 18.53
C THR A 238 -18.11 -0.81 19.77
N GLY A 239 -18.87 -0.13 20.64
CA GLY A 239 -18.41 0.35 21.94
C GLY A 239 -18.04 -0.78 22.90
N LEU A 240 -18.61 -1.97 22.70
CA LEU A 240 -18.42 -3.16 23.54
C LEU A 240 -17.40 -4.16 22.98
N LEU A 241 -16.83 -3.92 21.80
CA LEU A 241 -15.83 -4.80 21.21
C LEU A 241 -14.57 -4.86 22.09
N GLU A 242 -14.22 -6.07 22.50
CA GLU A 242 -13.04 -6.43 23.29
C GLU A 242 -12.21 -7.50 22.55
N PRO A 243 -10.88 -7.54 22.74
CA PRO A 243 -10.04 -8.57 22.14
C PRO A 243 -10.37 -9.95 22.71
N CYS A 244 -10.41 -10.97 21.86
CA CYS A 244 -10.59 -12.35 22.33
C CYS A 244 -9.31 -12.88 22.98
N GLU A 245 -9.43 -13.51 24.15
CA GLU A 245 -8.32 -14.25 24.78
C GLU A 245 -8.31 -15.70 24.28
N TYR A 246 -7.12 -16.20 23.92
CA TYR A 246 -6.87 -17.57 23.45
C TYR A 246 -5.96 -18.36 24.39
#